data_AF-A0A8B6BP32-F1
#
_entry.id   AF-A0A8B6BP32-F1
#
_cell.length_a   1.000
_cell.length_b   1.000
_cell.length_c   1.000
_cell.angle_alpha   90.00
_cell.angle_beta   90.00
_cell.angle_gamma   90.00
#
_symmetry.space_group_name_H-M   'P 1'
#
loop_
_entity.id
_entity.type
_entity.pdbx_description
1 polymer ?
#
loop_
_entity_poly.entity_id
_entity_poly.type
_entity_poly.pdbx_seq_one_letter_code
_entity_poly.pdbx_strand_id
1 'polypeptide(L)'
;MADLHQRTIDKKNYLENQGFKYISKWECEFDKEIIENIDIKTFVDSVNYVTPLEPRNAFSGGRTEAFKLYHEAKDGEQIKYYDVTSLYPFINKTGKVVLGHPTIITENFDDISKYEGLIKCCVQPPRGLHIPVLPAKINNKLMFSLCRTCTELQQTTTCLHSKTERAITGTWVTDELKMAIKKGYILEKIYEVWHFNDVEQYDPKSKSGGIFTEYINTFLKMKQEASGWPSWCETEADKEKYIQDYLEKEGIQLDYHKIVKNPGLRSLAKLMLNSFWGKFGQRTNLPQVEYVSDPSVYFDMLTSDQQEVTCVNFVTDEMIEMRWRNKEEFIEVSGRTNVVIAAYTTAQARLKLHSYLDKLGDRVLYADTDSVIFTAKQGEWEPPLGDYLGELTDEVPANNITHFVTGGPKNYAYKLQKPYSDGNQTVCKVRGITLNYKNALSINFDAVKDMVTTSEKKTITVVDEHKIIRDSKSSRVITGHQSKDYRIVFDKRVIVSDYKTLPYGH
;
A
#
# COMPACT_ATOMS: atom_id res chain seq x y z
N MET A 1 -22.53 16.72 -23.87
CA MET A 1 -23.83 16.24 -23.34
C MET A 1 -24.69 15.49 -24.35
N ALA A 2 -24.71 15.87 -25.65
CA ALA A 2 -25.53 15.17 -26.65
C ALA A 2 -25.25 13.65 -26.77
N ASP A 3 -23.98 13.22 -26.61
CA ASP A 3 -23.59 11.81 -26.75
C ASP A 3 -24.14 10.89 -25.64
N LEU A 4 -24.14 11.33 -24.37
CA LEU A 4 -24.61 10.51 -23.24
C LEU A 4 -26.12 10.30 -23.24
N HIS A 5 -26.88 11.38 -23.49
CA HIS A 5 -28.34 11.28 -23.59
C HIS A 5 -28.77 10.40 -24.77
N GLN A 6 -28.09 10.55 -25.92
CA GLN A 6 -28.35 9.72 -27.09
C GLN A 6 -28.06 8.25 -26.80
N ARG A 7 -26.92 7.92 -26.18
CA ARG A 7 -26.60 6.54 -25.77
C ARG A 7 -27.64 5.94 -24.83
N THR A 8 -28.18 6.73 -23.89
CA THR A 8 -29.27 6.28 -23.00
C THR A 8 -30.54 5.98 -23.77
N ILE A 9 -30.92 6.84 -24.73
CA ILE A 9 -32.06 6.60 -25.62
C ILE A 9 -31.83 5.34 -26.46
N ASP A 10 -30.65 5.17 -27.04
CA ASP A 10 -30.31 4.03 -27.87
C ASP A 10 -30.38 2.72 -27.07
N LYS A 11 -29.90 2.74 -25.82
CA LYS A 11 -29.99 1.60 -24.89
C LYS A 11 -31.43 1.27 -24.53
N LYS A 12 -32.25 2.29 -24.28
CA LYS A 12 -33.69 2.12 -24.04
C LYS A 12 -34.36 1.42 -25.22
N ASN A 13 -34.18 1.97 -26.43
CA ASN A 13 -34.76 1.43 -27.65
C ASN A 13 -34.31 -0.02 -27.90
N TYR A 14 -33.03 -0.33 -27.66
CA TYR A 14 -32.50 -1.68 -27.75
C TYR A 14 -33.23 -2.66 -26.82
N LEU A 15 -33.42 -2.29 -25.54
CA LEU A 15 -34.09 -3.15 -24.55
C LEU A 15 -35.57 -3.36 -24.88
N GLU A 16 -36.27 -2.31 -25.29
CA GLU A 16 -37.67 -2.39 -25.70
C GLU A 16 -37.84 -3.26 -26.95
N ASN A 17 -36.94 -3.16 -27.93
CA ASN A 17 -36.94 -4.00 -29.13
C ASN A 17 -36.67 -5.49 -28.86
N GLN A 18 -35.98 -5.81 -27.76
CA GLN A 18 -35.79 -7.19 -27.29
C GLN A 18 -37.02 -7.71 -26.49
N GLY A 19 -38.09 -6.92 -26.39
CA GLY A 19 -39.33 -7.27 -25.70
C GLY A 19 -39.32 -7.02 -24.20
N PHE A 20 -38.30 -6.35 -23.65
CA PHE A 20 -38.27 -5.98 -22.24
C PHE A 20 -39.13 -4.73 -21.98
N LYS A 21 -39.83 -4.71 -20.84
CA LYS A 21 -40.50 -3.51 -20.35
C LYS A 21 -39.46 -2.59 -19.69
N TYR A 22 -39.06 -1.53 -20.38
CA TYR A 22 -38.13 -0.53 -19.83
C TYR A 22 -38.90 0.51 -18.99
N ILE A 23 -38.47 0.74 -17.76
CA ILE A 23 -39.01 1.79 -16.87
C ILE A 23 -37.86 2.71 -16.51
N SER A 24 -37.91 3.96 -16.97
CA SER A 24 -36.98 5.02 -16.55
C SER A 24 -37.60 5.82 -15.42
N LYS A 25 -36.79 6.15 -14.42
CA LYS A 25 -37.19 6.99 -13.30
C LYS A 25 -36.04 7.91 -12.92
N TRP A 26 -36.35 9.14 -12.49
CA TRP A 26 -35.32 10.06 -12.00
C TRP A 26 -34.78 9.57 -10.65
N GLU A 27 -33.47 9.73 -10.44
CA GLU A 27 -32.79 9.34 -9.20
C GLU A 27 -33.46 9.96 -7.98
N CYS A 28 -33.71 11.28 -8.01
CA CYS A 28 -34.36 11.98 -6.90
C CYS A 28 -35.79 11.50 -6.60
N GLU A 29 -36.54 11.06 -7.61
CA GLU A 29 -37.88 10.47 -7.43
C GLU A 29 -37.79 9.06 -6.85
N PHE A 30 -36.73 8.31 -7.19
CA PHE A 30 -36.47 6.99 -6.65
C PHE A 30 -36.00 7.05 -5.19
N ASP A 31 -35.08 7.96 -4.87
CA ASP A 31 -34.62 8.21 -3.51
C ASP A 31 -35.78 8.61 -2.59
N LYS A 32 -36.66 9.49 -3.08
CA LYS A 32 -37.87 9.89 -2.36
C LYS A 32 -38.79 8.69 -2.09
N GLU A 33 -39.01 7.82 -3.08
CA GLU A 33 -39.82 6.62 -2.89
C GLU A 33 -39.19 5.61 -1.93
N ILE A 34 -37.86 5.45 -1.89
CA ILE A 34 -37.19 4.60 -0.89
C ILE A 34 -37.44 5.15 0.52
N ILE A 35 -37.44 6.48 0.68
CA ILE A 35 -37.70 7.12 1.97
C ILE A 35 -39.18 6.96 2.38
N GLU A 36 -40.09 7.13 1.43
CA GLU A 36 -41.54 7.15 1.68
C GLU A 36 -42.18 5.75 1.74
N ASN A 37 -41.59 4.74 1.08
CA ASN A 37 -42.14 3.39 0.96
C ASN A 37 -41.24 2.33 1.61
N ILE A 38 -41.71 1.77 2.74
CA ILE A 38 -40.99 0.77 3.51
C ILE A 38 -40.79 -0.56 2.76
N ASP A 39 -41.71 -0.92 1.85
CA ASP A 39 -41.62 -2.17 1.09
C ASP A 39 -40.54 -2.06 0.00
N ILE A 40 -40.46 -0.90 -0.67
CA ILE A 40 -39.39 -0.62 -1.64
C ILE A 40 -38.05 -0.59 -0.92
N LYS A 41 -37.96 0.05 0.25
CA LYS A 41 -36.75 0.05 1.07
C LYS A 41 -36.33 -1.37 1.47
N THR A 42 -37.27 -2.17 1.96
CA THR A 42 -37.00 -3.56 2.36
C THR A 42 -36.56 -4.40 1.16
N PHE A 43 -37.17 -4.21 -0.01
CA PHE A 43 -36.75 -4.86 -1.24
C PHE A 43 -35.33 -4.45 -1.64
N VAL A 44 -35.03 -3.15 -1.70
CA VAL A 44 -33.70 -2.62 -2.03
C VAL A 44 -32.65 -3.15 -1.07
N ASP A 45 -32.93 -3.15 0.24
CA ASP A 45 -32.05 -3.69 1.28
C ASP A 45 -31.85 -5.22 1.14
N SER A 46 -32.85 -5.93 0.61
CA SER A 46 -32.78 -7.38 0.34
C SER A 46 -32.03 -7.73 -0.95
N VAL A 47 -31.98 -6.80 -1.92
CA VAL A 47 -31.27 -7.02 -3.18
C VAL A 47 -29.79 -6.86 -2.91
N ASN A 48 -29.07 -7.99 -2.97
CA ASN A 48 -27.62 -8.00 -2.88
C ASN A 48 -27.02 -7.53 -4.22
N TYR A 49 -27.16 -6.23 -4.51
CA TYR A 49 -26.65 -5.60 -5.72
C TYR A 49 -25.13 -5.49 -5.63
N VAL A 50 -24.44 -6.31 -6.41
CA VAL A 50 -23.00 -6.24 -6.53
C VAL A 50 -22.68 -5.40 -7.76
N THR A 51 -22.07 -4.24 -7.53
CA THR A 51 -21.54 -3.39 -8.60
C THR A 51 -20.54 -4.16 -9.46
N PRO A 52 -20.23 -3.70 -10.68
CA PRO A 52 -19.12 -4.26 -11.45
C PRO A 52 -17.78 -4.24 -10.72
N LEU A 53 -16.80 -4.97 -11.25
CA LEU A 53 -15.41 -4.92 -10.81
C LEU A 53 -14.84 -3.53 -11.08
N GLU A 54 -14.34 -2.88 -10.03
CA GLU A 54 -13.61 -1.62 -10.13
C GLU A 54 -12.11 -1.90 -9.92
N PRO A 55 -11.26 -1.75 -10.95
CA PRO A 55 -9.83 -2.08 -10.88
C PRO A 55 -9.08 -1.36 -9.75
N ARG A 56 -9.49 -0.14 -9.40
CA ARG A 56 -8.90 0.60 -8.27
C ARG A 56 -9.04 -0.13 -6.94
N ASN A 57 -10.07 -0.96 -6.75
CA ASN A 57 -10.27 -1.72 -5.52
C ASN A 57 -9.22 -2.83 -5.32
N ALA A 58 -8.65 -3.37 -6.40
CA ALA A 58 -7.52 -4.30 -6.32
C ALA A 58 -6.19 -3.61 -5.99
N PHE A 59 -6.10 -2.28 -6.18
CA PHE A 59 -4.89 -1.53 -5.93
C PHE A 59 -4.77 -1.12 -4.47
N SER A 60 -4.03 -1.91 -3.71
CA SER A 60 -3.66 -1.64 -2.31
C SER A 60 -2.17 -1.31 -2.17
N GLY A 61 -1.80 -0.62 -1.08
CA GLY A 61 -0.40 -0.33 -0.74
C GLY A 61 0.36 -1.54 -0.18
N GLY A 62 1.55 -1.28 0.37
CA GLY A 62 2.33 -2.27 1.10
C GLY A 62 1.68 -2.71 2.42
N ARG A 63 2.09 -3.87 2.92
CA ARG A 63 1.65 -4.39 4.22
C ARG A 63 2.47 -3.73 5.33
N THR A 64 1.78 -3.10 6.29
CA THR A 64 2.41 -2.55 7.50
C THR A 64 1.64 -3.04 8.72
N GLU A 65 2.24 -3.88 9.54
CA GLU A 65 1.62 -4.51 10.72
C GLU A 65 2.66 -4.75 11.83
N ALA A 66 2.24 -4.55 13.08
CA ALA A 66 2.99 -5.00 14.25
C ALA A 66 2.41 -6.32 14.75
N PHE A 67 3.25 -7.33 14.91
CA PHE A 67 2.89 -8.66 15.37
C PHE A 67 3.13 -8.83 16.87
N LYS A 68 4.10 -8.09 17.42
CA LYS A 68 4.36 -7.98 18.86
C LYS A 68 4.75 -6.54 19.22
N LEU A 69 4.09 -5.94 20.21
CA LEU A 69 4.27 -4.53 20.55
C LEU A 69 5.52 -4.24 21.39
N TYR A 70 5.96 -5.19 22.21
CA TYR A 70 7.20 -5.07 22.98
C TYR A 70 7.90 -6.42 23.04
N HIS A 71 9.20 -6.43 22.80
CA HIS A 71 10.02 -7.61 22.95
C HIS A 71 11.43 -7.25 23.42
N GLU A 72 11.95 -8.06 24.34
CA GLU A 72 13.30 -8.00 24.87
C GLU A 72 13.97 -9.33 24.55
N ALA A 73 15.13 -9.25 23.91
CA ALA A 73 15.88 -10.40 23.47
C ALA A 73 16.33 -11.23 24.69
N LYS A 74 16.03 -12.53 24.67
CA LYS A 74 16.46 -13.47 25.71
C LYS A 74 17.89 -13.96 25.46
N ASP A 75 18.46 -14.66 26.43
CA ASP A 75 19.76 -15.32 26.27
C ASP A 75 19.78 -16.24 25.03
N GLY A 76 20.74 -16.01 24.13
CA GLY A 76 20.87 -16.75 22.88
C GLY A 76 19.87 -16.37 21.77
N GLU A 77 19.05 -15.34 21.99
CA GLU A 77 18.13 -14.77 21.00
C GLU A 77 18.65 -13.42 20.50
N GLN A 78 18.47 -13.14 19.22
CA GLN A 78 18.77 -11.86 18.61
C GLN A 78 17.52 -11.31 17.92
N ILE A 79 17.36 -9.99 17.92
CA ILE A 79 16.38 -9.33 17.07
C ILE A 79 17.10 -8.82 15.82
N LYS A 80 16.62 -9.25 14.65
CA LYS A 80 17.16 -8.93 13.33
C LYS A 80 16.23 -7.95 12.60
N TYR A 81 16.81 -7.09 11.76
CA TYR A 81 16.05 -6.14 10.95
C TYR A 81 16.51 -6.22 9.49
N TYR A 82 15.72 -6.91 8.66
CA TYR A 82 16.03 -7.11 7.25
C TYR A 82 15.12 -6.26 6.35
N ASP A 83 15.69 -5.70 5.29
CA ASP A 83 15.01 -4.86 4.30
C ASP A 83 15.27 -5.38 2.89
N VAL A 84 14.24 -5.44 2.04
CA VAL A 84 14.38 -5.88 0.65
C VAL A 84 14.94 -4.75 -0.19
N THR A 85 16.11 -4.98 -0.79
CA THR A 85 16.77 -3.99 -1.65
C THR A 85 15.91 -3.66 -2.86
N SER A 86 15.25 -2.50 -2.81
CA SER A 86 14.41 -1.96 -3.89
C SER A 86 13.29 -2.93 -4.33
N LEU A 87 12.42 -3.33 -3.38
CA LEU A 87 11.33 -4.29 -3.61
C LEU A 87 10.48 -3.99 -4.85
N TYR A 88 9.95 -2.77 -5.01
CA TYR A 88 9.09 -2.46 -6.16
C TYR A 88 9.83 -2.50 -7.51
N PRO A 89 11.04 -1.91 -7.65
CA PRO A 89 11.87 -2.14 -8.83
C PRO A 89 12.14 -3.62 -9.14
N PHE A 90 12.44 -4.43 -8.11
CA PHE A 90 12.60 -5.88 -8.28
C PHE A 90 11.35 -6.53 -8.88
N ILE A 91 10.18 -6.22 -8.33
CA ILE A 91 8.90 -6.76 -8.84
C ILE A 91 8.60 -6.26 -10.25
N ASN A 92 8.91 -5.02 -10.60
CA ASN A 92 8.68 -4.55 -11.98
C ASN A 92 9.64 -5.20 -12.98
N LYS A 93 10.87 -5.54 -12.56
CA LYS A 93 11.82 -6.28 -13.39
C LYS A 93 11.41 -7.74 -13.55
N THR A 94 11.06 -8.42 -12.45
CA THR A 94 10.96 -9.89 -12.42
C THR A 94 9.53 -10.44 -12.33
N GLY A 95 8.60 -9.60 -11.91
CA GLY A 95 7.21 -9.97 -11.72
C GLY A 95 6.44 -10.05 -13.02
N LYS A 96 5.30 -10.72 -12.96
CA LYS A 96 4.36 -10.81 -14.07
C LYS A 96 3.62 -9.49 -14.27
N VAL A 97 3.28 -9.19 -15.51
CA VAL A 97 2.45 -8.04 -15.91
C VAL A 97 1.43 -8.51 -16.94
N VAL A 98 0.16 -8.18 -16.74
CA VAL A 98 -0.90 -8.44 -17.73
C VAL A 98 -0.93 -7.34 -18.79
N LEU A 99 -1.12 -7.74 -20.04
CA LEU A 99 -1.14 -6.86 -21.21
C LEU A 99 -2.44 -6.98 -21.99
N GLY A 100 -2.71 -5.98 -22.82
CA GLY A 100 -3.91 -5.93 -23.67
C GLY A 100 -5.19 -5.58 -22.90
N HIS A 101 -6.32 -5.97 -23.49
CA HIS A 101 -7.64 -5.78 -22.91
C HIS A 101 -8.13 -7.06 -22.24
N PRO A 102 -8.81 -6.97 -21.08
CA PRO A 102 -9.35 -8.15 -20.43
C PRO A 102 -10.59 -8.66 -21.16
N THR A 103 -10.75 -9.97 -21.18
CA THR A 103 -12.05 -10.62 -21.34
C THR A 103 -12.81 -10.52 -20.03
N ILE A 104 -13.97 -9.88 -20.04
CA ILE A 104 -14.84 -9.74 -18.87
C ILE A 104 -15.75 -10.98 -18.78
N ILE A 105 -15.66 -11.70 -17.68
CA ILE A 105 -16.42 -12.91 -17.41
C ILE A 105 -17.33 -12.65 -16.22
N THR A 106 -18.64 -12.84 -16.40
CA THR A 106 -19.67 -12.58 -15.38
C THR A 106 -20.46 -13.83 -15.01
N GLU A 107 -20.27 -14.94 -15.73
CA GLU A 107 -20.96 -16.21 -15.53
C GLU A 107 -20.11 -17.39 -15.99
N ASN A 108 -20.51 -18.61 -15.63
CA ASN A 108 -19.82 -19.86 -15.99
C ASN A 108 -18.32 -19.85 -15.65
N PHE A 109 -18.02 -19.44 -14.41
CA PHE A 109 -16.64 -19.32 -13.96
C PHE A 109 -15.91 -20.66 -13.95
N ASP A 110 -14.67 -20.60 -14.41
CA ASP A 110 -13.68 -21.67 -14.40
C ASP A 110 -12.94 -21.74 -13.05
N ASP A 111 -12.09 -22.76 -12.92
CA ASP A 111 -11.14 -22.82 -11.81
C ASP A 111 -10.21 -21.60 -11.79
N ILE A 112 -10.02 -21.02 -10.60
CA ILE A 112 -9.23 -19.80 -10.39
C ILE A 112 -7.79 -19.91 -10.90
N SER A 113 -7.21 -21.11 -10.95
CA SER A 113 -5.86 -21.34 -11.47
C SER A 113 -5.71 -20.90 -12.92
N LYS A 114 -6.79 -20.97 -13.71
CA LYS A 114 -6.82 -20.58 -15.14
C LYS A 114 -6.87 -19.07 -15.34
N TYR A 115 -7.22 -18.30 -14.32
CA TYR A 115 -7.40 -16.85 -14.46
C TYR A 115 -6.14 -16.05 -14.15
N GLU A 116 -5.81 -15.16 -15.06
CA GLU A 116 -4.80 -14.11 -14.93
C GLU A 116 -5.49 -12.75 -15.05
N GLY A 117 -5.48 -11.95 -13.99
CA GLY A 117 -6.00 -10.59 -14.00
C GLY A 117 -6.55 -10.14 -12.66
N LEU A 118 -7.74 -9.57 -12.68
CA LEU A 118 -8.47 -9.12 -11.49
C LEU A 118 -9.71 -9.97 -11.27
N ILE A 119 -10.06 -10.19 -10.01
CA ILE A 119 -11.25 -10.95 -9.63
C ILE A 119 -11.98 -10.25 -8.49
N LYS A 120 -13.30 -10.09 -8.65
CA LYS A 120 -14.21 -9.67 -7.59
C LYS A 120 -14.93 -10.90 -7.05
N CYS A 121 -14.71 -11.20 -5.77
CA CYS A 121 -15.30 -12.40 -5.15
C CYS A 121 -15.57 -12.22 -3.66
N CYS A 122 -16.32 -13.15 -3.10
CA CYS A 122 -16.51 -13.36 -1.67
C CYS A 122 -15.69 -14.58 -1.24
N VAL A 123 -14.89 -14.41 -0.20
CA VAL A 123 -14.04 -15.47 0.36
C VAL A 123 -14.26 -15.61 1.85
N GLN A 124 -14.17 -16.84 2.32
CA GLN A 124 -14.17 -17.18 3.73
C GLN A 124 -12.75 -17.43 4.23
N PRO A 125 -12.19 -16.58 5.11
CA PRO A 125 -10.89 -16.84 5.70
C PRO A 125 -10.90 -18.07 6.62
N PRO A 126 -9.79 -18.82 6.71
CA PRO A 126 -9.64 -19.89 7.71
C PRO A 126 -9.62 -19.30 9.13
N ARG A 127 -9.79 -20.16 10.14
CA ARG A 127 -9.56 -19.78 11.54
C ARG A 127 -8.09 -20.00 11.91
N GLY A 128 -7.59 -19.21 12.86
CA GLY A 128 -6.25 -19.41 13.44
C GLY A 128 -5.06 -19.08 12.53
N LEU A 129 -5.26 -18.41 11.39
CA LEU A 129 -4.16 -18.04 10.50
C LEU A 129 -3.44 -16.78 11.02
N HIS A 130 -2.21 -16.95 11.51
CA HIS A 130 -1.43 -15.86 12.12
C HIS A 130 -1.10 -14.71 11.15
N ILE A 131 -0.81 -15.06 9.89
CA ILE A 131 -0.44 -14.12 8.81
C ILE A 131 -1.51 -14.18 7.70
N PRO A 132 -2.61 -13.41 7.80
CA PRO A 132 -3.62 -13.35 6.73
C PRO A 132 -3.02 -12.86 5.42
N VAL A 133 -3.56 -13.34 4.30
CA VAL A 133 -3.03 -13.09 2.94
C VAL A 133 -3.69 -11.87 2.31
N LEU A 134 -5.03 -11.86 2.28
CA LEU A 134 -5.77 -10.89 1.48
C LEU A 134 -5.89 -9.53 2.17
N PRO A 135 -5.54 -8.44 1.47
CA PRO A 135 -5.83 -7.09 1.94
C PRO A 135 -7.33 -6.78 1.82
N ALA A 136 -7.88 -6.08 2.81
CA ALA A 136 -9.21 -5.48 2.73
C ALA A 136 -9.17 -4.04 3.23
N LYS A 137 -9.87 -3.14 2.56
CA LYS A 137 -9.98 -1.75 2.99
C LYS A 137 -11.23 -1.60 3.87
N ILE A 138 -11.04 -1.59 5.18
CA ILE A 138 -12.11 -1.52 6.19
C ILE A 138 -11.82 -0.33 7.10
N ASN A 139 -12.84 0.46 7.45
CA ASN A 139 -12.70 1.68 8.26
C ASN A 139 -11.60 2.64 7.73
N ASN A 140 -11.56 2.82 6.41
CA ASN A 140 -10.55 3.62 5.69
C ASN A 140 -9.09 3.18 5.87
N LYS A 141 -8.84 1.97 6.39
CA LYS A 141 -7.51 1.42 6.61
C LYS A 141 -7.31 0.13 5.82
N LEU A 142 -6.07 -0.13 5.44
CA LEU A 142 -5.66 -1.41 4.86
C LEU A 142 -5.46 -2.43 5.97
N MET A 143 -6.32 -3.44 6.00
CA MET A 143 -6.44 -4.46 7.04
C MET A 143 -6.16 -5.85 6.45
N PHE A 144 -5.61 -6.73 7.27
CA PHE A 144 -5.40 -8.15 6.97
C PHE A 144 -6.09 -8.94 8.08
N SER A 145 -7.32 -9.38 7.85
CA SER A 145 -8.18 -9.98 8.88
C SER A 145 -8.79 -11.31 8.45
N LEU A 146 -9.35 -12.03 9.42
CA LEU A 146 -10.03 -13.32 9.25
C LEU A 146 -11.55 -13.23 9.42
N CYS A 147 -12.07 -12.04 9.71
CA CYS A 147 -13.49 -11.75 9.87
C CYS A 147 -13.76 -10.29 9.53
N ARG A 148 -14.65 -10.05 8.56
CA ARG A 148 -15.12 -8.70 8.20
C ARG A 148 -15.75 -8.00 9.41
N THR A 149 -16.78 -8.60 10.01
CA THR A 149 -17.53 -7.98 11.12
C THR A 149 -16.65 -7.65 12.34
N CYS A 150 -15.73 -8.55 12.74
CA CYS A 150 -14.79 -8.25 13.83
C CYS A 150 -13.90 -7.05 13.52
N THR A 151 -13.53 -6.87 12.25
CA THR A 151 -12.67 -5.75 11.82
C THR A 151 -13.45 -4.44 11.81
N GLU A 152 -14.68 -4.46 11.32
CA GLU A 152 -15.60 -3.31 11.29
C GLU A 152 -15.91 -2.81 12.70
N LEU A 153 -16.26 -3.74 13.60
CA LEU A 153 -16.57 -3.46 15.01
C LEU A 153 -15.33 -3.29 15.90
N GLN A 154 -14.13 -3.51 15.36
CA GLN A 154 -12.87 -3.54 16.10
C GLN A 154 -12.92 -4.45 17.35
N GLN A 155 -13.58 -5.59 17.22
CA GLN A 155 -13.79 -6.54 18.32
C GLN A 155 -12.47 -7.14 18.82
N THR A 156 -12.27 -7.13 20.13
CA THR A 156 -11.07 -7.67 20.79
C THR A 156 -11.25 -9.07 21.37
N THR A 157 -12.49 -9.55 21.49
CA THR A 157 -12.82 -10.89 21.99
C THR A 157 -12.78 -11.95 20.87
N THR A 158 -12.69 -13.23 21.26
CA THR A 158 -12.72 -14.37 20.34
C THR A 158 -13.92 -14.31 19.39
N CYS A 159 -13.69 -14.62 18.12
CA CYS A 159 -14.71 -14.48 17.08
C CYS A 159 -15.74 -15.63 17.10
N LEU A 160 -16.98 -15.31 17.44
CA LEU A 160 -18.14 -16.23 17.39
C LEU A 160 -19.03 -16.03 16.17
N HIS A 161 -18.67 -15.12 15.27
CA HIS A 161 -19.43 -14.82 14.07
C HIS A 161 -19.57 -16.03 13.13
N SER A 162 -20.71 -16.07 12.45
CA SER A 162 -21.06 -17.06 11.43
C SER A 162 -20.16 -16.98 10.20
N LYS A 163 -20.28 -17.95 9.29
CA LYS A 163 -19.49 -17.97 8.05
C LYS A 163 -19.72 -16.70 7.20
N THR A 164 -20.99 -16.32 7.04
CA THR A 164 -21.44 -15.16 6.25
C THR A 164 -20.94 -13.84 6.82
N GLU A 165 -20.96 -13.68 8.14
CA GLU A 165 -20.45 -12.47 8.81
C GLU A 165 -18.93 -12.35 8.71
N ARG A 166 -18.23 -13.50 8.73
CA ARG A 166 -16.76 -13.54 8.60
C ARG A 166 -16.30 -13.27 7.18
N ALA A 167 -17.12 -13.62 6.18
CA ALA A 167 -16.75 -13.56 4.78
C ALA A 167 -16.34 -12.14 4.35
N ILE A 168 -15.31 -12.07 3.51
CA ILE A 168 -14.75 -10.82 3.00
C ILE A 168 -15.07 -10.77 1.51
N THR A 169 -15.77 -9.72 1.09
CA THR A 169 -15.97 -9.41 -0.33
C THR A 169 -15.01 -8.31 -0.75
N GLY A 170 -14.35 -8.49 -1.88
CA GLY A 170 -13.37 -7.54 -2.39
C GLY A 170 -12.97 -7.84 -3.82
N THR A 171 -12.07 -7.01 -4.34
CA THR A 171 -11.44 -7.20 -5.64
C THR A 171 -9.94 -7.38 -5.40
N TRP A 172 -9.35 -8.41 -5.99
CA TRP A 172 -7.94 -8.74 -5.82
C TRP A 172 -7.29 -9.09 -7.16
N VAL A 173 -5.96 -8.99 -7.21
CA VAL A 173 -5.18 -9.66 -8.25
C VAL A 173 -5.30 -11.16 -8.05
N THR A 174 -5.50 -11.93 -9.12
CA THR A 174 -5.75 -13.38 -9.03
C THR A 174 -4.68 -14.13 -8.24
N ASP A 175 -3.42 -13.69 -8.26
CA ASP A 175 -2.33 -14.29 -7.50
C ASP A 175 -2.49 -14.23 -5.99
N GLU A 176 -2.99 -13.11 -5.45
CA GLU A 176 -3.24 -13.00 -4.02
C GLU A 176 -4.34 -13.97 -3.60
N LEU A 177 -5.36 -14.13 -4.45
CA LEU A 177 -6.42 -15.11 -4.22
C LEU A 177 -5.91 -16.55 -4.33
N LYS A 178 -5.09 -16.87 -5.33
CA LYS A 178 -4.44 -18.19 -5.48
C LYS A 178 -3.61 -18.51 -4.23
N MET A 179 -2.86 -17.55 -3.69
CA MET A 179 -2.12 -17.72 -2.43
C MET A 179 -3.06 -17.89 -1.22
N ALA A 180 -4.13 -17.11 -1.15
CA ALA A 180 -5.11 -17.20 -0.08
C ALA A 180 -5.74 -18.61 -0.02
N ILE A 181 -6.14 -19.16 -1.16
CA ILE A 181 -6.71 -20.51 -1.24
C ILE A 181 -5.69 -21.56 -0.77
N LYS A 182 -4.41 -21.44 -1.16
CA LYS A 182 -3.33 -22.29 -0.62
C LYS A 182 -3.18 -22.21 0.90
N LYS A 183 -3.57 -21.09 1.51
CA LYS A 183 -3.57 -20.86 2.95
C LYS A 183 -4.89 -21.24 3.64
N GLY A 184 -5.81 -21.89 2.94
CA GLY A 184 -7.05 -22.42 3.49
C GLY A 184 -8.25 -21.48 3.40
N TYR A 185 -8.17 -20.41 2.60
CA TYR A 185 -9.35 -19.60 2.30
C TYR A 185 -10.28 -20.39 1.38
N ILE A 186 -11.58 -20.28 1.63
CA ILE A 186 -12.62 -20.90 0.80
C ILE A 186 -13.23 -19.82 -0.09
N LEU A 187 -13.23 -20.04 -1.41
CA LEU A 187 -13.91 -19.17 -2.36
C LEU A 187 -15.40 -19.47 -2.33
N GLU A 188 -16.23 -18.54 -1.83
CA GLU A 188 -17.68 -18.76 -1.69
C GLU A 188 -18.44 -18.40 -2.96
N LYS A 189 -18.10 -17.25 -3.56
CA LYS A 189 -18.80 -16.74 -4.74
C LYS A 189 -17.90 -15.83 -5.56
N ILE A 190 -17.87 -16.03 -6.88
CA ILE A 190 -17.25 -15.10 -7.83
C ILE A 190 -18.36 -14.21 -8.39
N TYR A 191 -18.08 -12.92 -8.51
CA TYR A 191 -19.01 -11.93 -9.07
C TYR A 191 -18.59 -11.53 -10.49
N GLU A 192 -17.31 -11.29 -10.71
CA GLU A 192 -16.77 -10.87 -12.00
C GLU A 192 -15.27 -11.13 -12.07
N VAL A 193 -14.78 -11.54 -13.24
CA VAL A 193 -13.36 -11.75 -13.52
C VAL A 193 -12.97 -10.93 -14.75
N TRP A 194 -11.87 -10.19 -14.63
CA TRP A 194 -11.20 -9.57 -15.76
C TRP A 194 -9.98 -10.43 -16.10
N HIS A 195 -10.10 -11.26 -17.13
CA HIS A 195 -9.04 -12.17 -17.53
C HIS A 195 -8.24 -11.62 -18.71
N PHE A 196 -6.93 -11.56 -18.57
CA PHE A 196 -5.99 -11.18 -19.62
C PHE A 196 -5.31 -12.44 -20.17
N ASN A 197 -5.34 -12.60 -21.50
CA ASN A 197 -4.68 -13.72 -22.17
C ASN A 197 -3.16 -13.51 -22.24
N ASP A 198 -2.72 -12.26 -22.37
CA ASP A 198 -1.32 -11.91 -22.53
C ASP A 198 -0.71 -11.56 -21.18
N VAL A 199 0.30 -12.33 -20.77
CA VAL A 199 1.08 -12.11 -19.55
C VAL A 199 2.55 -12.10 -19.92
N GLU A 200 3.21 -10.99 -19.62
CA GLU A 200 4.66 -10.85 -19.77
C GLU A 200 5.35 -11.00 -18.42
N GLN A 201 6.47 -11.72 -18.41
CA GLN A 201 7.30 -11.91 -17.23
C GLN A 201 8.76 -12.08 -17.66
N TYR A 202 9.68 -11.49 -16.91
CA TYR A 202 11.10 -11.72 -17.12
C TYR A 202 11.48 -13.14 -16.70
N ASP A 203 12.21 -13.82 -17.57
CA ASP A 203 12.78 -15.14 -17.28
C ASP A 203 14.23 -14.99 -16.81
N PRO A 204 14.54 -15.29 -15.52
CA PRO A 204 15.89 -15.21 -15.00
C PRO A 204 16.88 -16.17 -15.67
N LYS A 205 16.42 -17.28 -16.27
CA LYS A 205 17.29 -18.28 -16.91
C LYS A 205 17.80 -17.80 -18.26
N SER A 206 16.89 -17.34 -19.13
CA SER A 206 17.25 -16.77 -20.43
C SER A 206 17.71 -15.30 -20.35
N LYS A 207 17.50 -14.64 -19.19
CA LYS A 207 17.75 -13.21 -18.97
C LYS A 207 17.01 -12.32 -19.99
N SER A 208 15.80 -12.71 -20.36
CA SER A 208 15.00 -12.04 -21.39
C SER A 208 13.54 -11.86 -20.95
N GLY A 209 12.80 -11.02 -21.69
CA GLY A 209 11.40 -10.73 -21.40
C GLY A 209 11.18 -9.68 -20.30
N GLY A 210 9.94 -9.53 -19.88
CA GLY A 210 9.52 -8.53 -18.91
C GLY A 210 9.48 -7.12 -19.50
N ILE A 211 8.30 -6.52 -19.50
CA ILE A 211 8.03 -5.23 -20.17
C ILE A 211 8.82 -4.05 -19.59
N PHE A 212 9.26 -4.12 -18.32
CA PHE A 212 9.98 -3.04 -17.65
C PHE A 212 11.45 -3.36 -17.39
N THR A 213 11.96 -4.50 -17.84
CA THR A 213 13.31 -4.98 -17.53
C THR A 213 14.38 -3.98 -17.96
N GLU A 214 14.34 -3.48 -19.19
CA GLU A 214 15.32 -2.53 -19.71
C GLU A 214 15.31 -1.19 -18.95
N TYR A 215 14.12 -0.69 -18.61
CA TYR A 215 13.97 0.53 -17.80
C TYR A 215 14.64 0.35 -16.45
N ILE A 216 14.34 -0.76 -15.75
CA ILE A 216 14.93 -1.04 -14.44
C ILE A 216 16.45 -1.23 -14.57
N ASN A 217 16.93 -2.00 -15.54
CA ASN A 217 18.35 -2.21 -15.77
C ASN A 217 19.11 -0.90 -16.03
N THR A 218 18.53 0.01 -16.81
CA THR A 218 19.12 1.31 -17.13
C THR A 218 19.35 2.15 -15.88
N PHE A 219 18.32 2.34 -15.06
CA PHE A 219 18.44 3.18 -13.86
C PHE A 219 19.16 2.46 -12.71
N LEU A 220 19.11 1.13 -12.67
CA LEU A 220 19.87 0.35 -11.70
C LEU A 220 21.37 0.42 -12.01
N LYS A 221 21.78 0.28 -13.28
CA LYS A 221 23.15 0.53 -13.74
C LYS A 221 23.64 1.91 -13.31
N MET A 222 22.87 2.94 -13.63
CA MET A 222 23.20 4.33 -13.29
C MET A 222 23.34 4.55 -11.77
N LYS A 223 22.43 3.97 -10.97
CA LYS A 223 22.49 4.02 -9.51
C LYS A 223 23.77 3.36 -8.99
N GLN A 224 24.14 2.22 -9.58
CA GLN A 224 25.26 1.43 -9.11
C GLN A 224 26.60 2.08 -9.46
N GLU A 225 26.77 2.53 -10.70
CA GLU A 225 27.95 3.30 -11.15
C GLU A 225 28.11 4.58 -10.31
N ALA A 226 27.02 5.31 -10.06
CA ALA A 226 27.05 6.52 -9.23
C ALA A 226 27.28 6.27 -7.72
N SER A 227 27.19 5.02 -7.25
CA SER A 227 27.47 4.69 -5.84
C SER A 227 28.97 4.62 -5.53
N GLY A 228 29.81 4.48 -6.57
CA GLY A 228 31.23 4.21 -6.41
C GLY A 228 31.51 2.75 -6.08
N TRP A 229 32.78 2.43 -5.88
CA TRP A 229 33.22 1.06 -5.59
C TRP A 229 32.76 0.60 -4.20
N PRO A 230 32.31 -0.67 -4.06
CA PRO A 230 32.06 -1.28 -2.76
C PRO A 230 33.29 -1.22 -1.85
N SER A 231 33.08 -1.27 -0.54
CA SER A 231 34.17 -1.18 0.46
C SER A 231 35.16 -2.34 0.39
N TRP A 232 34.75 -3.49 -0.13
CA TRP A 232 35.62 -4.67 -0.30
C TRP A 232 36.44 -4.64 -1.59
N CYS A 233 36.18 -3.70 -2.50
CA CYS A 233 36.93 -3.58 -3.75
C CYS A 233 38.23 -2.80 -3.54
N GLU A 234 39.26 -3.46 -3.02
CA GLU A 234 40.57 -2.85 -2.75
C GLU A 234 41.56 -3.06 -3.90
N THR A 235 41.48 -4.19 -4.60
CA THR A 235 42.38 -4.56 -5.70
C THR A 235 41.71 -4.46 -7.07
N GLU A 236 42.50 -4.44 -8.15
CA GLU A 236 41.95 -4.52 -9.52
C GLU A 236 41.18 -5.82 -9.77
N ALA A 237 41.61 -6.94 -9.19
CA ALA A 237 40.89 -8.20 -9.27
C ALA A 237 39.50 -8.11 -8.61
N ASP A 238 39.38 -7.39 -7.49
CA ASP A 238 38.09 -7.19 -6.82
C ASP A 238 37.14 -6.33 -7.67
N LYS A 239 37.68 -5.33 -8.38
CA LYS A 239 36.91 -4.48 -9.28
C LYS A 239 36.39 -5.26 -10.50
N GLU A 240 37.24 -6.08 -11.12
CA GLU A 240 36.83 -6.96 -12.21
C GLU A 240 35.78 -7.97 -11.75
N LYS A 241 36.02 -8.61 -10.59
CA LYS A 241 35.06 -9.52 -9.97
C LYS A 241 33.71 -8.85 -9.72
N TYR A 242 33.72 -7.63 -9.18
CA TYR A 242 32.49 -6.88 -8.92
C TYR A 242 31.66 -6.65 -10.19
N ILE A 243 32.31 -6.25 -11.28
CA ILE A 243 31.64 -6.04 -12.58
C ILE A 243 31.09 -7.37 -13.11
N GLN A 244 31.88 -8.44 -13.02
CA GLN A 244 31.48 -9.77 -13.50
C GLN A 244 30.31 -10.34 -12.69
N ASP A 245 30.38 -10.28 -11.36
CA ASP A 245 29.31 -10.74 -10.48
C ASP A 245 27.99 -9.98 -10.77
N TYR A 246 28.08 -8.68 -11.05
CA TYR A 246 26.91 -7.87 -11.41
C TYR A 246 26.32 -8.27 -12.77
N LEU A 247 27.16 -8.54 -13.78
CA LEU A 247 26.69 -9.05 -15.07
C LEU A 247 26.05 -10.45 -14.93
N GLU A 248 26.67 -11.32 -14.15
CA GLU A 248 26.21 -12.69 -13.94
C GLU A 248 24.87 -12.73 -13.21
N LYS A 249 24.71 -11.96 -12.13
CA LYS A 249 23.49 -11.98 -11.33
C LYS A 249 22.39 -11.06 -11.85
N GLU A 250 22.71 -9.84 -12.26
CA GLU A 250 21.71 -8.85 -12.68
C GLU A 250 21.50 -8.80 -14.19
N GLY A 251 22.42 -9.35 -14.98
CA GLY A 251 22.43 -9.17 -16.44
C GLY A 251 22.82 -7.76 -16.87
N ILE A 252 23.50 -7.01 -16.01
CA ILE A 252 23.84 -5.60 -16.24
C ILE A 252 25.35 -5.45 -16.33
N GLN A 253 25.83 -5.02 -17.50
CA GLN A 253 27.23 -4.66 -17.67
C GLN A 253 27.50 -3.28 -17.07
N LEU A 254 28.25 -3.22 -15.98
CA LEU A 254 28.77 -1.96 -15.43
C LEU A 254 29.97 -1.46 -16.25
N ASP A 255 30.11 -0.14 -16.34
CA ASP A 255 31.24 0.54 -16.98
C ASP A 255 32.29 0.93 -15.94
N TYR A 256 33.46 0.30 -16.00
CA TYR A 256 34.57 0.48 -15.06
C TYR A 256 34.89 1.96 -14.79
N HIS A 257 34.92 2.79 -15.84
CA HIS A 257 35.31 4.20 -15.71
C HIS A 257 34.20 5.10 -15.17
N LYS A 258 32.95 4.62 -15.14
CA LYS A 258 31.80 5.36 -14.62
C LYS A 258 31.48 5.03 -13.16
N ILE A 259 32.14 4.02 -12.58
CA ILE A 259 31.99 3.68 -11.15
C ILE A 259 32.70 4.74 -10.31
N VAL A 260 31.99 5.84 -10.05
CA VAL A 260 32.49 7.02 -9.35
C VAL A 260 31.38 7.54 -8.44
N LYS A 261 31.73 7.83 -7.19
CA LYS A 261 30.78 8.33 -6.19
C LYS A 261 30.19 9.66 -6.65
N ASN A 262 28.91 9.65 -7.03
CA ASN A 262 28.14 10.80 -7.44
C ASN A 262 26.77 10.80 -6.71
N PRO A 263 26.67 11.48 -5.55
CA PRO A 263 25.44 11.48 -4.75
C PRO A 263 24.21 12.04 -5.48
N GLY A 264 24.40 13.03 -6.35
CA GLY A 264 23.33 13.66 -7.12
C GLY A 264 22.74 12.70 -8.16
N LEU A 265 23.61 12.11 -8.99
CA LEU A 265 23.20 11.14 -10.01
C LEU A 265 22.59 9.88 -9.37
N ARG A 266 23.16 9.41 -8.27
CA ARG A 266 22.61 8.28 -7.50
C ARG A 266 21.20 8.58 -7.00
N SER A 267 20.96 9.81 -6.53
CA SER A 267 19.65 10.24 -6.04
C SER A 267 18.63 10.31 -7.17
N LEU A 268 19.01 10.83 -8.33
CA LEU A 268 18.18 10.84 -9.54
C LEU A 268 17.83 9.41 -9.98
N ALA A 269 18.81 8.53 -10.11
CA ALA A 269 18.60 7.14 -10.51
C ALA A 269 17.67 6.40 -9.54
N LYS A 270 17.86 6.59 -8.23
CA LYS A 270 16.97 6.03 -7.19
C LYS A 270 15.54 6.59 -7.32
N LEU A 271 15.40 7.88 -7.61
CA LEU A 271 14.09 8.50 -7.81
C LEU A 271 13.37 7.86 -9.00
N MET A 272 14.05 7.73 -10.16
CA MET A 272 13.48 7.15 -11.38
C MET A 272 13.06 5.68 -11.21
N LEU A 273 13.81 4.90 -10.43
CA LEU A 273 13.44 3.52 -10.07
C LEU A 273 12.15 3.48 -9.24
N ASN A 274 12.05 4.34 -8.22
CA ASN A 274 10.96 4.29 -7.26
C ASN A 274 9.67 5.00 -7.72
N SER A 275 9.79 6.06 -8.55
CA SER A 275 8.63 6.84 -9.01
C SER A 275 7.89 6.20 -10.19
N PHE A 276 8.56 5.30 -10.93
CA PHE A 276 8.05 4.71 -12.17
C PHE A 276 6.68 4.05 -11.97
N TRP A 277 6.59 3.05 -11.09
CA TRP A 277 5.35 2.29 -10.91
C TRP A 277 4.23 3.12 -10.27
N GLY A 278 4.60 4.05 -9.39
CA GLY A 278 3.64 4.93 -8.70
C GLY A 278 2.84 5.78 -9.68
N LYS A 279 3.39 6.04 -10.87
CA LYS A 279 2.71 6.80 -11.92
C LYS A 279 1.52 6.04 -12.51
N PHE A 280 1.63 4.71 -12.67
CA PHE A 280 0.52 3.88 -13.12
C PHE A 280 -0.67 3.90 -12.15
N GLY A 281 -0.39 3.99 -10.84
CA GLY A 281 -1.39 4.05 -9.79
C GLY A 281 -1.93 5.47 -9.49
N GLN A 282 -1.49 6.49 -10.23
CA GLN A 282 -1.87 7.88 -9.94
C GLN A 282 -3.40 8.08 -10.07
N ARG A 283 -3.96 8.94 -9.21
CA ARG A 283 -5.32 9.45 -9.39
C ARG A 283 -5.31 10.51 -10.48
N THR A 284 -6.23 10.38 -11.44
CA THR A 284 -6.39 11.31 -12.56
C THR A 284 -7.14 12.58 -12.14
N ASN A 285 -8.07 12.45 -11.20
CA ASN A 285 -8.89 13.55 -10.71
C ASN A 285 -8.31 14.18 -9.42
N LEU A 286 -7.30 15.04 -9.57
CA LEU A 286 -6.76 15.84 -8.47
C LEU A 286 -7.43 17.23 -8.45
N PRO A 287 -7.65 17.82 -7.26
CA PRO A 287 -8.15 19.20 -7.18
C PRO A 287 -7.27 20.15 -8.00
N GLN A 288 -7.91 20.88 -8.92
CA GLN A 288 -7.32 21.94 -9.70
C GLN A 288 -7.58 23.28 -9.03
N VAL A 289 -6.74 24.27 -9.35
CA VAL A 289 -6.87 25.65 -8.88
C VAL A 289 -7.02 26.55 -10.08
N GLU A 290 -8.04 27.40 -10.05
CA GLU A 290 -8.33 28.38 -11.09
C GLU A 290 -8.54 29.76 -10.46
N TYR A 291 -7.93 30.78 -11.04
CA TYR A 291 -8.09 32.16 -10.61
C TYR A 291 -9.11 32.82 -11.54
N VAL A 292 -10.26 33.19 -10.98
CA VAL A 292 -11.40 33.72 -11.72
C VAL A 292 -11.59 35.19 -11.33
N SER A 293 -11.70 36.07 -12.33
CA SER A 293 -12.07 37.48 -12.15
C SER A 293 -13.42 37.81 -12.79
N ASP A 294 -13.93 36.95 -13.66
CA ASP A 294 -15.23 37.11 -14.31
C ASP A 294 -16.35 36.43 -13.49
N PRO A 295 -17.36 37.17 -13.02
CA PRO A 295 -18.50 36.58 -12.33
C PRO A 295 -19.25 35.51 -13.13
N SER A 296 -19.27 35.57 -14.47
CA SER A 296 -19.98 34.55 -15.25
C SER A 296 -19.30 33.18 -15.11
N VAL A 297 -17.97 33.14 -15.24
CA VAL A 297 -17.17 31.93 -15.07
C VAL A 297 -17.35 31.36 -13.67
N TYR A 298 -17.43 32.21 -12.64
CA TYR A 298 -17.70 31.79 -11.28
C TYR A 298 -19.04 31.04 -11.15
N PHE A 299 -20.13 31.63 -11.66
CA PHE A 299 -21.44 31.00 -11.61
C PHE A 299 -21.51 29.74 -12.47
N ASP A 300 -20.92 29.76 -13.66
CA ASP A 300 -20.86 28.59 -14.55
C ASP A 300 -20.18 27.39 -13.88
N MET A 301 -19.07 27.62 -13.18
CA MET A 301 -18.36 26.57 -12.43
C MET A 301 -19.17 26.06 -11.24
N LEU A 302 -19.88 26.94 -10.52
CA LEU A 302 -20.73 26.54 -9.38
C LEU A 302 -21.97 25.74 -9.81
N THR A 303 -22.55 26.05 -10.97
CA THR A 303 -23.72 25.36 -11.51
C THR A 303 -23.34 24.22 -12.47
N SER A 304 -22.06 23.90 -12.58
CA SER A 304 -21.58 22.87 -13.50
C SER A 304 -22.07 21.47 -13.09
N ASP A 305 -22.66 20.77 -14.04
CA ASP A 305 -22.98 19.36 -13.87
C ASP A 305 -21.73 18.47 -13.86
N GLN A 306 -20.61 18.94 -14.41
CA GLN A 306 -19.38 18.16 -14.57
C GLN A 306 -18.36 18.40 -13.46
N GLN A 307 -18.29 19.62 -12.94
CA GLN A 307 -17.30 20.04 -11.97
C GLN A 307 -17.94 20.16 -10.59
N GLU A 308 -17.16 19.84 -9.56
CA GLU A 308 -17.48 20.05 -8.16
C GLU A 308 -16.50 21.07 -7.59
N VAL A 309 -17.02 22.23 -7.20
CA VAL A 309 -16.24 23.27 -6.52
C VAL A 309 -16.11 22.90 -5.04
N THR A 310 -14.87 22.67 -4.61
CA THR A 310 -14.54 22.25 -3.25
C THR A 310 -14.19 23.41 -2.32
N CYS A 311 -13.72 24.53 -2.87
CA CYS A 311 -13.33 25.71 -2.10
C CYS A 311 -13.36 26.96 -2.99
N VAL A 312 -13.76 28.09 -2.40
CA VAL A 312 -13.67 29.42 -3.00
C VAL A 312 -12.98 30.32 -1.99
N ASN A 313 -11.99 31.08 -2.45
CA ASN A 313 -11.23 31.99 -1.62
C ASN A 313 -11.06 33.34 -2.32
N PHE A 314 -11.41 34.43 -1.65
CA PHE A 314 -11.27 35.77 -2.20
C PHE A 314 -9.83 36.24 -2.04
N VAL A 315 -9.13 36.41 -3.16
CA VAL A 315 -7.72 36.84 -3.18
C VAL A 315 -7.66 38.36 -3.14
N THR A 316 -8.52 39.01 -3.91
CA THR A 316 -8.73 40.46 -3.93
C THR A 316 -10.21 40.75 -4.17
N ASP A 317 -10.60 42.02 -4.18
CA ASP A 317 -11.98 42.44 -4.49
C ASP A 317 -12.41 42.07 -5.92
N GLU A 318 -11.45 41.80 -6.82
CA GLU A 318 -11.69 41.48 -8.24
C GLU A 318 -11.26 40.06 -8.65
N MET A 319 -10.74 39.25 -7.72
CA MET A 319 -10.21 37.93 -8.05
C MET A 319 -10.47 36.92 -6.95
N ILE A 320 -10.97 35.76 -7.36
CA ILE A 320 -11.19 34.60 -6.51
C ILE A 320 -10.33 33.41 -6.96
N GLU A 321 -9.83 32.65 -6.00
CA GLU A 321 -9.23 31.34 -6.19
C GLU A 321 -10.31 30.29 -5.98
N MET A 322 -10.65 29.54 -7.03
CA MET A 322 -11.55 28.40 -6.96
C MET A 322 -10.75 27.11 -7.01
N ARG A 323 -11.06 26.18 -6.09
CA ARG A 323 -10.55 24.82 -6.14
C ARG A 323 -11.65 23.87 -6.55
N TRP A 324 -11.45 23.14 -7.63
CA TRP A 324 -12.47 22.27 -8.21
C TRP A 324 -11.89 20.92 -8.61
N ARG A 325 -12.76 19.93 -8.80
CA ARG A 325 -12.43 18.63 -9.38
C ARG A 325 -13.59 18.18 -10.26
N ASN A 326 -13.37 17.23 -11.17
CA ASN A 326 -14.48 16.65 -11.92
C ASN A 326 -15.31 15.74 -11.00
N LYS A 327 -16.62 15.64 -11.21
CA LYS A 327 -17.43 14.58 -10.60
C LYS A 327 -17.01 13.23 -11.19
N GLU A 328 -17.27 12.13 -10.47
CA GLU A 328 -16.69 10.81 -10.80
C GLU A 328 -17.06 10.31 -12.19
N GLU A 329 -18.26 10.68 -12.67
CA GLU A 329 -18.83 10.32 -13.97
C GLU A 329 -18.16 11.05 -15.14
N PHE A 330 -17.48 12.16 -14.87
CA PHE A 330 -16.85 13.04 -15.87
C PHE A 330 -15.32 13.01 -15.80
N ILE A 331 -14.75 12.05 -15.08
CA ILE A 331 -13.30 11.87 -15.03
C ILE A 331 -12.80 11.37 -16.38
N GLU A 332 -11.98 12.17 -17.05
CA GLU A 332 -11.29 11.72 -18.26
C GLU A 332 -10.27 10.60 -17.96
N VAL A 333 -10.28 9.60 -18.84
CA VAL A 333 -9.32 8.50 -18.78
C VAL A 333 -7.96 8.99 -19.25
N SER A 334 -6.93 8.85 -18.40
CA SER A 334 -5.57 9.20 -18.76
C SER A 334 -4.86 8.04 -19.45
N GLY A 335 -4.34 8.26 -20.66
CA GLY A 335 -3.49 7.30 -21.37
C GLY A 335 -2.11 7.07 -20.71
N ARG A 336 -1.80 7.75 -19.60
CA ARG A 336 -0.51 7.64 -18.88
C ARG A 336 -0.60 6.83 -17.59
N THR A 337 -1.78 6.33 -17.23
CA THR A 337 -2.03 5.59 -15.99
C THR A 337 -2.64 4.22 -16.29
N ASN A 338 -2.29 3.22 -15.50
CA ASN A 338 -2.91 1.89 -15.60
C ASN A 338 -2.93 1.24 -14.21
N VAL A 339 -4.08 1.31 -13.55
CA VAL A 339 -4.22 0.84 -12.17
C VAL A 339 -4.08 -0.68 -12.05
N VAL A 340 -4.36 -1.44 -13.11
CA VAL A 340 -4.18 -2.90 -13.13
C VAL A 340 -2.70 -3.25 -12.99
N ILE A 341 -1.82 -2.58 -13.74
CA ILE A 341 -0.36 -2.74 -13.61
C ILE A 341 0.09 -2.38 -12.20
N ALA A 342 -0.39 -1.25 -11.65
CA ALA A 342 -0.05 -0.86 -10.28
C ALA A 342 -0.53 -1.87 -9.23
N ALA A 343 -1.72 -2.46 -9.41
CA ALA A 343 -2.24 -3.52 -8.55
C ALA A 343 -1.36 -4.78 -8.63
N TYR A 344 -0.94 -5.19 -9.83
CA TYR A 344 -0.02 -6.30 -10.04
C TYR A 344 1.33 -6.10 -9.35
N THR A 345 1.91 -4.90 -9.48
CA THR A 345 3.17 -4.56 -8.80
C THR A 345 3.03 -4.66 -7.28
N THR A 346 1.96 -4.10 -6.69
CA THR A 346 1.83 -4.11 -5.23
C THR A 346 1.38 -5.46 -4.67
N ALA A 347 0.57 -6.22 -5.39
CA ALA A 347 0.17 -7.57 -5.04
C ALA A 347 1.38 -8.50 -4.95
N GLN A 348 2.23 -8.52 -5.98
CA GLN A 348 3.43 -9.35 -5.99
C GLN A 348 4.44 -8.91 -4.93
N ALA A 349 4.58 -7.59 -4.67
CA ALA A 349 5.39 -7.09 -3.57
C ALA A 349 4.89 -7.59 -2.20
N ARG A 350 3.57 -7.56 -1.96
CA ARG A 350 2.96 -8.11 -0.74
C ARG A 350 3.17 -9.62 -0.63
N LEU A 351 3.05 -10.37 -1.72
CA LEU A 351 3.30 -11.82 -1.74
C LEU A 351 4.77 -12.17 -1.48
N LYS A 352 5.70 -11.36 -2.02
CA LYS A 352 7.13 -11.49 -1.73
C LYS A 352 7.41 -11.31 -0.24
N LEU A 353 6.89 -10.23 0.38
CA LEU A 353 7.00 -10.04 1.82
C LEU A 353 6.32 -11.19 2.60
N HIS A 354 5.11 -11.59 2.20
CA HIS A 354 4.36 -12.67 2.82
C HIS A 354 5.14 -13.99 2.84
N SER A 355 5.92 -14.29 1.79
CA SER A 355 6.76 -15.50 1.74
C SER A 355 7.81 -15.58 2.85
N TYR A 356 8.26 -14.44 3.38
CA TYR A 356 9.16 -14.37 4.53
C TYR A 356 8.37 -14.46 5.84
N LEU A 357 7.30 -13.68 5.97
CA LEU A 357 6.46 -13.64 7.17
C LEU A 357 5.87 -15.01 7.51
N ASP A 358 5.40 -15.73 6.49
CA ASP A 358 4.79 -17.03 6.63
C ASP A 358 5.77 -18.10 7.15
N LYS A 359 7.04 -18.04 6.74
CA LYS A 359 8.10 -18.94 7.24
C LYS A 359 8.62 -18.53 8.62
N LEU A 360 8.66 -17.23 8.91
CA LEU A 360 9.06 -16.72 10.22
C LEU A 360 7.98 -17.00 11.30
N GLY A 361 6.70 -16.93 10.93
CA GLY A 361 5.58 -17.21 11.81
C GLY A 361 5.56 -16.32 13.05
N ASP A 362 5.47 -16.92 14.23
CA ASP A 362 5.41 -16.22 15.52
C ASP A 362 6.69 -15.44 15.87
N ARG A 363 7.79 -15.62 15.13
CA ARG A 363 9.04 -14.89 15.32
C ARG A 363 8.99 -13.47 14.75
N VAL A 364 8.00 -13.15 13.92
CA VAL A 364 7.84 -11.79 13.38
C VAL A 364 7.43 -10.85 14.51
N LEU A 365 8.13 -9.73 14.64
CA LEU A 365 7.77 -8.63 15.54
C LEU A 365 7.04 -7.53 14.80
N TYR A 366 7.52 -7.15 13.61
CA TYR A 366 6.98 -6.04 12.83
C TYR A 366 7.31 -6.19 11.34
N ALA A 367 6.43 -5.67 10.48
CA ALA A 367 6.68 -5.58 9.04
C ALA A 367 6.22 -4.22 8.49
N ASP A 368 7.00 -3.62 7.59
CA ASP A 368 6.60 -2.42 6.84
C ASP A 368 7.08 -2.47 5.39
N THR A 369 6.15 -2.79 4.49
CA THR A 369 6.25 -2.77 3.02
C THR A 369 7.30 -3.73 2.45
N ASP A 370 8.57 -3.43 2.66
CA ASP A 370 9.77 -4.13 2.19
C ASP A 370 10.64 -4.62 3.34
N SER A 371 10.26 -4.34 4.59
CA SER A 371 11.10 -4.60 5.75
C SER A 371 10.43 -5.50 6.79
N VAL A 372 11.22 -6.30 7.49
CA VAL A 372 10.79 -7.22 8.54
C VAL A 372 11.74 -7.20 9.72
N ILE A 373 11.17 -7.11 10.93
CA ILE A 373 11.87 -7.25 12.20
C ILE A 373 11.39 -8.54 12.85
N PHE A 374 12.32 -9.41 13.24
CA PHE A 374 12.00 -10.74 13.75
C PHE A 374 13.03 -11.22 14.78
N THR A 375 12.68 -12.24 15.54
CA THR A 375 13.58 -12.91 16.48
C THR A 375 14.27 -14.10 15.82
N ALA A 376 15.53 -14.31 16.15
CA ALA A 376 16.33 -15.40 15.62
C ALA A 376 17.16 -16.05 16.74
N LYS A 377 17.21 -17.38 16.73
CA LYS A 377 18.10 -18.20 17.58
C LYS A 377 18.99 -19.08 16.72
N GLN A 378 20.08 -19.56 17.32
CA GLN A 378 21.02 -20.44 16.63
C GLN A 378 20.31 -21.68 16.07
N GLY A 379 20.50 -21.93 14.77
CA GLY A 379 19.93 -23.09 14.06
C GLY A 379 18.50 -22.89 13.54
N GLU A 380 17.85 -21.77 13.83
CA GLU A 380 16.57 -21.46 13.21
C GLU A 380 16.75 -20.95 11.78
N TRP A 381 15.72 -21.13 10.94
CA TRP A 381 15.75 -20.60 9.59
C TRP A 381 15.69 -19.07 9.60
N GLU A 382 16.58 -18.44 8.86
CA GLU A 382 16.59 -17.00 8.58
C GLU A 382 16.41 -16.76 7.08
N PRO A 383 15.72 -15.68 6.68
CA PRO A 383 15.71 -15.26 5.29
C PRO A 383 17.15 -15.01 4.79
N PRO A 384 17.53 -15.53 3.61
CA PRO A 384 18.88 -15.36 3.09
C PRO A 384 19.14 -13.89 2.76
N LEU A 385 20.33 -13.43 3.14
CA LEU A 385 20.82 -12.10 2.81
C LEU A 385 21.55 -12.08 1.46
N GLY A 386 21.63 -10.91 0.85
CA GLY A 386 22.44 -10.68 -0.33
C GLY A 386 22.46 -9.21 -0.76
N ASP A 387 23.35 -8.90 -1.71
CA ASP A 387 23.69 -7.53 -2.12
C ASP A 387 22.95 -7.08 -3.39
N TYR A 388 22.11 -7.94 -3.96
CA TYR A 388 21.51 -7.76 -5.29
C TYR A 388 20.04 -7.34 -5.21
N LEU A 389 19.47 -6.96 -6.36
CA LEU A 389 18.12 -6.42 -6.45
C LEU A 389 17.09 -7.44 -5.95
N GLY A 390 16.26 -7.04 -4.99
CA GLY A 390 15.22 -7.91 -4.42
C GLY A 390 15.70 -8.92 -3.38
N GLU A 391 16.98 -8.91 -3.04
CA GLU A 391 17.54 -9.64 -1.91
C GLU A 391 17.37 -8.85 -0.61
N LEU A 392 17.46 -9.54 0.52
CA LEU A 392 17.36 -8.94 1.84
C LEU A 392 18.74 -8.45 2.28
N THR A 393 18.79 -7.26 2.85
CA THR A 393 19.99 -6.70 3.50
C THR A 393 19.71 -6.50 4.98
N ASP A 394 20.72 -6.74 5.82
CA ASP A 394 20.65 -6.40 7.23
C ASP A 394 20.81 -4.89 7.40
N GLU A 395 19.84 -4.23 8.01
CA GLU A 395 19.85 -2.79 8.32
C GLU A 395 20.74 -2.46 9.53
N VAL A 396 21.08 -3.47 10.35
CA VAL A 396 21.87 -3.33 11.58
C VAL A 396 23.04 -4.34 11.64
N PRO A 397 23.85 -4.50 10.58
CA PRO A 397 24.77 -5.64 10.43
C PRO A 397 25.88 -5.70 11.50
N ALA A 398 26.25 -4.56 12.08
CA ALA A 398 27.29 -4.46 13.11
C ALA A 398 26.75 -4.40 14.54
N ASN A 399 25.43 -4.44 14.73
CA ASN A 399 24.79 -4.21 16.03
C ASN A 399 23.72 -5.25 16.31
N ASN A 400 23.50 -5.55 17.58
CA ASN A 400 22.39 -6.41 17.99
C ASN A 400 21.27 -5.55 18.55
N ILE A 401 20.04 -5.77 18.06
CA ILE A 401 18.86 -5.18 18.69
C ILE A 401 18.55 -6.00 19.95
N THR A 402 18.59 -5.34 21.11
CA THR A 402 18.29 -5.98 22.40
C THR A 402 16.84 -5.78 22.81
N HIS A 403 16.26 -4.64 22.44
CA HIS A 403 14.88 -4.31 22.75
C HIS A 403 14.19 -3.72 21.54
N PHE A 404 12.96 -4.13 21.32
CA PHE A 404 12.07 -3.60 20.30
C PHE A 404 10.74 -3.20 20.93
N VAL A 405 10.22 -2.04 20.53
CA VAL A 405 8.88 -1.57 20.89
C VAL A 405 8.21 -0.91 19.70
N THR A 406 6.90 -1.11 19.56
CA THR A 406 6.08 -0.43 18.56
C THR A 406 4.75 0.02 19.14
N GLY A 407 4.39 1.27 18.84
CA GLY A 407 3.08 1.84 19.09
C GLY A 407 2.08 1.65 17.95
N GLY A 408 2.45 0.85 16.94
CA GLY A 408 1.65 0.59 15.76
C GLY A 408 2.35 0.96 14.44
N PRO A 409 1.58 1.02 13.33
CA PRO A 409 2.13 1.20 11.99
C PRO A 409 2.98 2.49 11.87
N LYS A 410 4.23 2.33 11.44
CA LYS A 410 5.22 3.40 11.26
C LYS A 410 5.53 4.18 12.55
N ASN A 411 5.39 3.49 13.67
CA ASN A 411 5.65 4.01 15.01
C ASN A 411 6.38 2.94 15.83
N TYR A 412 7.70 2.98 15.84
CA TYR A 412 8.53 1.96 16.52
C TYR A 412 9.87 2.52 16.99
N ALA A 413 10.45 1.88 17.99
CA ALA A 413 11.76 2.19 18.52
C ALA A 413 12.51 0.91 18.90
N TYR A 414 13.84 0.95 18.85
CA TYR A 414 14.68 -0.17 19.27
C TYR A 414 15.99 0.29 19.90
N LYS A 415 16.57 -0.56 20.76
CA LYS A 415 17.87 -0.37 21.40
C LYS A 415 18.91 -1.25 20.73
N LEU A 416 20.02 -0.65 20.32
CA LEU A 416 21.19 -1.31 19.74
C LEU A 416 22.27 -1.45 20.81
N GLN A 417 22.79 -2.67 20.94
CA GLN A 417 24.03 -2.94 21.65
C GLN A 417 25.18 -2.86 20.66
N LYS A 418 26.11 -1.93 20.91
CA LYS A 418 27.34 -1.78 20.10
C LYS A 418 28.43 -2.69 20.68
N PRO A 419 29.05 -3.56 19.87
CA PRO A 419 30.13 -4.42 20.35
C PRO A 419 31.44 -3.66 20.67
N TYR A 420 31.64 -2.44 20.15
CA TYR A 420 32.94 -1.73 20.21
C TYR A 420 32.89 -0.30 20.78
N SER A 421 31.79 0.11 21.42
CA SER A 421 31.71 1.45 22.04
C SER A 421 30.85 1.41 23.31
N ASP A 422 31.26 2.15 24.34
CA ASP A 422 30.47 2.37 25.55
C ASP A 422 29.18 3.12 25.20
N GLY A 423 28.05 2.41 25.13
CA GLY A 423 26.73 3.01 25.04
C GLY A 423 25.72 2.22 24.21
N ASN A 424 24.53 2.04 24.79
CA ASN A 424 23.34 1.61 24.06
C ASN A 424 22.85 2.77 23.19
N GLN A 425 22.74 2.57 21.87
CA GLN A 425 22.12 3.55 20.97
C GLN A 425 20.63 3.25 20.82
N THR A 426 19.78 4.27 20.89
CA THR A 426 18.35 4.11 20.62
C THR A 426 18.00 4.69 19.26
N VAL A 427 17.11 4.01 18.55
CA VAL A 427 16.52 4.51 17.30
C VAL A 427 15.01 4.60 17.52
N CYS A 428 14.43 5.74 17.18
CA CYS A 428 12.99 5.99 17.28
C CYS A 428 12.47 6.49 15.93
N LYS A 429 11.34 5.93 15.48
CA LYS A 429 10.68 6.26 14.21
C LYS A 429 9.21 6.53 14.50
N VAL A 430 8.78 7.77 14.29
CA VAL A 430 7.40 8.21 14.54
C VAL A 430 6.85 8.90 13.31
N ARG A 431 5.77 8.37 12.75
CA ARG A 431 5.07 9.00 11.62
C ARG A 431 4.30 10.24 12.07
N GLY A 432 4.43 11.32 11.29
CA GLY A 432 3.63 12.53 11.47
C GLY A 432 4.23 13.55 12.44
N ILE A 433 5.26 13.18 13.20
CA ILE A 433 6.02 14.08 14.08
C ILE A 433 7.47 14.09 13.63
N THR A 434 8.03 15.28 13.42
CA THR A 434 9.45 15.42 13.14
C THR A 434 10.22 15.27 14.45
N LEU A 435 11.04 14.23 14.55
CA LEU A 435 11.93 14.00 15.70
C LEU A 435 13.17 14.91 15.60
N ASN A 436 12.96 16.22 15.77
CA ASN A 436 14.06 17.14 16.06
C ASN A 436 14.61 16.88 17.48
N TYR A 437 15.71 17.51 17.86
CA TYR A 437 16.35 17.28 19.16
C TYR A 437 15.38 17.42 20.34
N LYS A 438 14.57 18.48 20.37
CA LYS A 438 13.57 18.74 21.42
C LYS A 438 12.51 17.63 21.48
N ASN A 439 11.92 17.29 20.34
CA ASN A 439 10.85 16.29 20.26
C ASN A 439 11.39 14.88 20.55
N ALA A 440 12.64 14.59 20.21
CA ALA A 440 13.30 13.31 20.51
C ALA A 440 13.59 13.14 22.01
N LEU A 441 13.73 14.23 22.79
CA LEU A 441 13.81 14.14 24.25
C LEU A 441 12.49 13.68 24.86
N SER A 442 11.36 14.16 24.32
CA SER A 442 10.01 13.79 24.80
C SER A 442 9.52 12.44 24.26
N ILE A 443 9.78 12.15 22.98
CA ILE A 443 9.37 10.92 22.30
C ILE A 443 10.61 10.09 21.99
N ASN A 444 11.03 9.32 22.99
CA ASN A 444 12.16 8.40 22.93
C ASN A 444 11.73 6.94 23.16
N PHE A 445 12.68 6.02 23.12
CA PHE A 445 12.40 4.59 23.33
C PHE A 445 11.66 4.33 24.64
N ASP A 446 12.11 4.92 25.76
CA ASP A 446 11.54 4.63 27.08
C ASP A 446 10.13 5.21 27.20
N ALA A 447 9.86 6.37 26.61
CA ALA A 447 8.52 6.93 26.50
C ALA A 447 7.57 6.02 25.70
N VAL A 448 8.00 5.52 24.54
CA VAL A 448 7.18 4.59 23.74
C VAL A 448 6.97 3.27 24.46
N LYS A 449 8.00 2.74 25.12
CA LYS A 449 7.92 1.53 25.97
C LYS A 449 6.89 1.72 27.08
N ASP A 450 7.01 2.78 27.87
CA ASP A 450 6.08 3.09 28.95
C ASP A 450 4.63 3.21 28.44
N MET A 451 4.41 3.89 27.32
CA MET A 451 3.06 4.00 26.73
C MET A 451 2.50 2.68 26.20
N VAL A 452 3.33 1.69 25.86
CA VAL A 452 2.91 0.37 25.39
C VAL A 452 2.71 -0.61 26.55
N THR A 453 3.55 -0.52 27.60
CA THR A 453 3.53 -1.45 28.73
C THR A 453 2.58 -1.02 29.84
N THR A 454 2.25 0.26 29.94
CA THR A 454 1.37 0.82 30.96
C THR A 454 -0.07 0.87 30.44
N SER A 455 -1.05 0.45 31.26
CA SER A 455 -2.48 0.43 30.89
C SER A 455 -3.11 1.84 30.72
N GLU A 456 -2.37 2.90 31.01
CA GLU A 456 -2.84 4.28 30.95
C GLU A 456 -2.71 4.85 29.54
N LYS A 457 -3.79 5.48 29.06
CA LYS A 457 -3.76 6.26 27.80
C LYS A 457 -3.01 7.57 28.02
N LYS A 458 -1.68 7.51 27.97
CA LYS A 458 -0.83 8.70 27.99
C LYS A 458 -0.89 9.44 26.65
N THR A 459 -0.75 10.76 26.71
CA THR A 459 -0.59 11.63 25.53
C THR A 459 0.65 12.48 25.76
N ILE A 460 1.55 12.52 24.77
CA ILE A 460 2.74 13.37 24.81
C ILE A 460 2.54 14.49 23.80
N THR A 461 2.46 15.73 24.28
CA THR A 461 2.32 16.89 23.39
C THR A 461 3.69 17.46 23.07
N VAL A 462 4.03 17.52 21.79
CA VAL A 462 5.26 18.18 21.31
C VAL A 462 4.93 19.54 20.69
N VAL A 463 5.78 20.53 20.95
CA VAL A 463 5.56 21.91 20.56
C VAL A 463 6.73 22.43 19.75
N ASP A 464 6.46 22.68 18.46
CA ASP A 464 7.34 23.39 17.54
C ASP A 464 6.93 24.89 17.50
N GLU A 465 7.66 25.75 18.20
CA GLU A 465 7.33 27.20 18.30
C GLU A 465 7.54 27.98 17.00
N HIS A 466 8.53 27.57 16.20
CA HIS A 466 8.98 28.30 15.01
C HIS A 466 8.85 27.44 13.75
N LYS A 467 7.66 26.89 13.51
CA LYS A 467 7.45 26.03 12.35
C LYS A 467 7.08 26.87 11.12
N ILE A 468 7.83 26.71 10.05
CA ILE A 468 7.46 27.27 8.75
C ILE A 468 6.22 26.52 8.25
N ILE A 469 5.09 27.22 8.15
CA ILE A 469 3.83 26.70 7.64
C ILE A 469 3.36 27.55 6.46
N ARG A 470 2.71 26.90 5.48
CA ARG A 470 1.96 27.61 4.45
C ARG A 470 0.52 27.74 4.93
N ASP A 471 0.05 28.97 5.13
CA ASP A 471 -1.35 29.21 5.43
C ASP A 471 -2.18 28.85 4.19
N SER A 472 -3.12 27.91 4.35
CA SER A 472 -3.93 27.38 3.26
C SER A 472 -4.95 28.38 2.72
N LYS A 473 -5.28 29.42 3.50
CA LYS A 473 -6.21 30.49 3.12
C LYS A 473 -5.50 31.64 2.43
N SER A 474 -4.43 32.19 3.01
CA SER A 474 -3.71 33.30 2.38
C SER A 474 -2.62 32.87 1.39
N SER A 475 -2.31 31.58 1.29
CA SER A 475 -1.15 31.03 0.55
C SER A 475 0.21 31.60 0.99
N ARG A 476 0.28 32.33 2.12
CA ARG A 476 1.52 32.92 2.63
C ARG A 476 2.32 31.89 3.42
N VAL A 477 3.64 32.01 3.34
CA VAL A 477 4.56 31.27 4.20
C VAL A 477 4.74 32.09 5.47
N ILE A 478 4.35 31.52 6.62
CA ILE A 478 4.45 32.16 7.93
C ILE A 478 5.19 31.25 8.90
N THR A 479 5.82 31.84 9.91
CA THR A 479 6.31 31.10 11.07
C THR A 479 5.16 30.99 12.07
N GLY A 480 4.71 29.77 12.33
CA GLY A 480 3.59 29.49 13.22
C GLY A 480 3.95 28.53 14.33
N HIS A 481 3.20 28.64 15.42
CA HIS A 481 3.21 27.67 16.51
C HIS A 481 2.46 26.40 16.08
N GLN A 482 3.09 25.24 16.23
CA GLN A 482 2.43 23.95 16.02
C GLN A 482 2.58 23.06 17.25
N SER A 483 1.45 22.65 17.81
CA SER A 483 1.35 21.62 18.82
C SER A 483 0.85 20.32 18.18
N LYS A 484 1.46 19.19 18.54
CA LYS A 484 1.03 17.85 18.10
C LYS A 484 0.95 16.90 19.27
N ASP A 485 -0.18 16.23 19.40
CA ASP A 485 -0.37 15.16 20.36
C ASP A 485 0.11 13.83 19.77
N TYR A 486 1.06 13.21 20.45
CA TYR A 486 1.48 11.84 20.22
C TYR A 486 0.67 10.89 21.11
N ARG A 487 0.04 9.90 20.48
CA ARG A 487 -0.74 8.83 21.12
C ARG A 487 -0.42 7.50 20.45
N ILE A 488 -0.44 6.42 21.23
CA ILE A 488 -0.37 5.07 20.69
C ILE A 488 -1.71 4.76 20.03
N VAL A 489 -1.69 4.44 18.74
CA VAL A 489 -2.88 4.07 17.97
C VAL A 489 -2.60 2.73 17.31
N PHE A 490 -3.12 1.68 17.94
CA PHE A 490 -3.00 0.31 17.46
C PHE A 490 -4.38 -0.30 17.25
N ASP A 491 -4.83 -0.33 16.00
CA ASP A 491 -6.16 -0.81 15.63
C ASP A 491 -6.15 -1.69 14.37
N LYS A 492 -4.98 -2.22 14.02
CA LYS A 492 -4.80 -3.14 12.90
C LYS A 492 -4.98 -4.61 13.27
N ARG A 493 -4.73 -4.95 14.53
CA ARG A 493 -4.78 -6.30 15.10
C ARG A 493 -5.22 -6.21 16.57
N VAL A 494 -5.56 -7.34 17.15
CA VAL A 494 -5.98 -7.45 18.55
C VAL A 494 -4.77 -7.78 19.42
N ILE A 495 -4.54 -7.02 20.49
CA ILE A 495 -3.49 -7.29 21.47
C ILE A 495 -3.93 -8.46 22.36
N VAL A 496 -3.07 -9.45 22.53
CA VAL A 496 -3.25 -10.58 23.45
C VAL A 496 -2.14 -10.56 24.52
N SER A 497 -1.98 -11.65 25.27
CA SER A 497 -0.94 -11.75 26.30
C SER A 497 0.48 -11.57 25.76
N ASP A 498 1.40 -11.10 26.61
CA ASP A 498 2.82 -10.89 26.27
C ASP A 498 3.02 -9.97 25.04
N TYR A 499 2.16 -8.96 24.91
CA TYR A 499 2.20 -7.94 23.85
C TYR A 499 2.09 -8.51 22.42
N LYS A 500 1.79 -9.80 22.27
CA LYS A 500 1.55 -10.43 20.96
C LYS A 500 0.24 -9.92 20.40
N THR A 501 0.07 -10.06 19.09
CA THR A 501 -1.14 -9.59 18.41
C THR A 501 -1.65 -10.61 17.41
N LEU A 502 -2.98 -10.76 17.38
CA LEU A 502 -3.68 -11.66 16.48
C LEU A 502 -4.55 -10.87 15.51
N PRO A 503 -4.78 -11.36 14.28
CA PRO A 503 -5.67 -10.67 13.35
C PRO A 503 -7.09 -10.65 13.90
N TYR A 504 -7.87 -9.65 13.49
CA TYR A 504 -9.31 -9.63 13.79
C TYR A 504 -9.98 -10.89 13.24
N GLY A 505 -10.83 -11.52 14.05
CA GLY A 505 -11.49 -12.78 13.70
C GLY A 505 -10.79 -14.05 14.18
N HIS A 506 -9.78 -13.94 15.05
CA HIS A 506 -9.11 -15.09 15.67
C HIS A 506 -10.04 -15.94 16.54
#